data_AF-A0A2N5M3Y7-F1
#
_entry.id   AF-A0A2N5M3Y7-F1
#
_cell.length_a   1.000
_cell.length_b   1.000
_cell.length_c   1.000
_cell.angle_alpha   90.00
_cell.angle_beta   90.00
_cell.angle_gamma   90.00
#
_symmetry.space_group_name_H-M   'P 1'
#
loop_
_entity.id
_entity.type
_entity.pdbx_description
1 polymer ?
#
loop_
_entity_poly.entity_id
_entity_poly.type
_entity_poly.pdbx_seq_one_letter_code
_entity_poly.pdbx_strand_id
1 'polypeptide(L)'
;MKRKPIIGITCSNIEYSGITSSLLHYSYSDSVINAGGIPIILPIGNKEITEKMFSICDGILLSGGEDINPQLFGAEPHPKLGKIIPERDSM
;
A
#
# COMPACT_ATOMS: atom_id res chain seq x y z
N MET A 1 27.96 7.93 10.20
CA MET A 1 26.64 7.53 10.74
C MET A 1 26.07 6.45 9.82
N LYS A 2 25.44 5.39 10.35
CA LYS A 2 24.75 4.41 9.49
C LYS A 2 23.54 5.10 8.84
N ARG A 3 23.41 5.01 7.51
CA ARG A 3 22.25 5.51 6.76
C ARG A 3 20.99 4.80 7.28
N LYS A 4 19.92 5.55 7.53
CA LYS A 4 18.60 4.97 7.82
C LYS A 4 17.94 4.54 6.50
N PRO A 5 17.43 3.29 6.38
CA PRO A 5 16.78 2.84 5.15
C PRO A 5 15.44 3.56 4.94
N ILE A 6 15.16 3.96 3.70
CA ILE A 6 13.87 4.49 3.27
C ILE A 6 12.96 3.30 2.95
N ILE A 7 11.87 3.15 3.69
CA ILE A 7 10.89 2.09 3.50
C ILE A 7 9.62 2.69 2.92
N GLY A 8 9.32 2.35 1.67
CA GLY A 8 8.05 2.69 1.02
C GLY A 8 6.93 1.82 1.55
N ILE A 9 5.80 2.42 1.94
CA ILE A 9 4.65 1.72 2.49
C ILE A 9 3.45 1.98 1.58
N THR A 10 2.88 0.94 0.98
CA THR A 10 1.67 1.06 0.15
C THR A 10 0.49 1.56 0.98
N CYS A 11 -0.52 2.16 0.35
CA CYS A 11 -1.77 2.52 1.02
C CYS A 11 -2.99 2.29 0.12
N SER A 12 -4.19 2.24 0.71
CA SER A 12 -5.45 2.12 -0.04
C SER A 12 -6.02 3.50 -0.36
N ASN A 13 -6.69 3.64 -1.50
CA ASN A 13 -7.61 4.75 -1.73
C ASN A 13 -8.97 4.41 -1.13
N ILE A 14 -9.43 5.24 -0.20
CA ILE A 14 -10.75 5.10 0.41
C ILE A 14 -11.54 6.39 0.24
N GLU A 15 -12.86 6.28 0.24
CA GLU A 15 -13.73 7.43 0.37
C GLU A 15 -13.97 7.71 1.85
N TYR A 16 -13.57 8.90 2.31
CA TYR A 16 -13.81 9.35 3.67
C TYR A 16 -14.55 10.68 3.62
N SER A 17 -15.80 10.69 4.10
CA SER A 17 -16.67 11.88 4.11
C SER A 17 -16.82 12.54 2.71
N GLY A 18 -16.95 11.75 1.65
CA GLY A 18 -17.09 12.24 0.28
C GLY A 18 -15.78 12.71 -0.37
N ILE A 19 -14.63 12.48 0.29
CA ILE A 19 -13.31 12.86 -0.21
C ILE A 19 -12.48 11.60 -0.40
N THR A 20 -12.00 11.37 -1.62
CA THR A 20 -11.03 10.30 -1.89
C THR A 20 -9.73 10.61 -1.18
N SER A 21 -9.30 9.71 -0.30
CA SER A 21 -8.15 9.87 0.58
C SER A 21 -7.28 8.62 0.53
N SER A 22 -5.96 8.83 0.57
CA SER A 22 -5.01 7.74 0.80
C SER A 22 -4.96 7.40 2.28
N LEU A 23 -5.32 6.17 2.64
CA LEU A 23 -5.36 5.69 4.03
C LEU A 23 -4.31 4.60 4.26
N LEU A 24 -3.52 4.80 5.33
CA LEU A 24 -2.62 3.81 5.89
C LEU A 24 -2.89 3.70 7.40
N HIS A 25 -2.96 2.47 7.92
CA HIS A 25 -3.01 2.28 9.37
C HIS A 25 -1.71 2.75 10.01
N TYR A 26 -1.81 3.56 11.06
CA TYR A 26 -0.67 4.20 11.73
C TYR A 26 0.43 3.21 12.17
N SER A 27 0.04 1.98 12.55
CA SER A 27 0.96 0.94 13.00
C SER A 27 2.03 0.58 11.97
N TYR A 28 1.77 0.71 10.66
CA TYR A 28 2.78 0.46 9.64
C TYR A 28 3.91 1.49 9.69
N SER A 29 3.57 2.78 9.67
CA SER A 29 4.56 3.85 9.76
C SER A 29 5.30 3.82 11.10
N ASP A 30 4.58 3.58 12.20
CA ASP A 30 5.16 3.51 13.54
C ASP A 30 6.15 2.35 13.67
N SER A 31 5.81 1.18 13.13
CA SER A 31 6.70 0.01 13.13
C SER A 31 8.02 0.28 12.39
N VAL A 32 7.96 0.98 11.24
CA VAL A 32 9.17 1.37 10.48
C VAL A 32 10.03 2.35 11.28
N ILE A 33 9.41 3.34 11.94
CA ILE A 33 10.12 4.31 12.78
C ILE A 33 10.82 3.61 13.95
N ASN A 34 10.10 2.72 14.64
CA ASN A 34 10.62 1.96 15.78
C ASN A 34 11.74 0.99 15.37
N ALA A 35 11.73 0.49 14.13
CA ALA A 35 12.82 -0.29 13.54
C ALA A 35 14.03 0.57 13.10
N GLY A 36 13.95 1.90 13.20
CA GLY A 36 15.02 2.83 12.83
C GLY A 36 15.06 3.24 11.36
N GLY A 37 14.02 2.92 10.59
CA GLY A 37 13.84 3.32 9.18
C GLY A 37 13.19 4.69 9.01
N ILE A 38 13.05 5.12 7.76
CA ILE A 38 12.32 6.31 7.34
C ILE A 38 11.10 5.85 6.52
N PRO A 39 9.86 5.97 7.04
CA PRO A 39 8.67 5.59 6.29
C PRO A 39 8.32 6.65 5.23
N ILE A 40 7.98 6.21 4.01
CA ILE A 40 7.35 7.03 2.98
C ILE A 40 6.05 6.34 2.57
N ILE A 41 4.92 7.03 2.64
CA ILE A 41 3.62 6.50 2.21
C ILE A 41 3.54 6.61 0.68
N LEU A 42 3.26 5.50 0.02
CA LEU A 42 3.18 5.38 -1.42
C LEU A 42 1.71 5.29 -1.86
N PRO A 43 1.15 6.36 -2.45
CA PRO A 43 -0.22 6.35 -2.96
C PRO A 43 -0.37 5.44 -4.18
N ILE A 44 -1.63 5.14 -4.55
CA ILE A 44 -1.92 4.46 -5.80
C ILE A 44 -1.57 5.34 -6.99
N GLY A 45 -0.65 4.87 -7.83
CA GLY A 45 -0.15 5.54 -9.03
C GLY A 45 -0.21 4.63 -10.25
N ASN A 46 -0.03 5.22 -11.44
CA ASN A 46 0.18 4.45 -12.65
C ASN A 46 1.60 3.83 -12.65
N LYS A 47 1.87 2.91 -13.59
CA LYS A 47 3.14 2.20 -13.70
C LYS A 47 4.38 3.11 -13.64
N GLU A 48 4.41 4.20 -14.40
CA GLU A 48 5.55 5.12 -14.46
C GLU A 48 5.81 5.77 -13.08
N ILE A 49 4.75 6.28 -12.44
CA ILE A 49 4.84 6.90 -11.13
C ILE A 49 5.24 5.87 -10.07
N THR A 50 4.68 4.66 -10.12
CA THR A 50 5.01 3.55 -9.21
C THR A 50 6.47 3.14 -9.32
N GLU A 51 6.99 2.95 -10.54
CA GLU A 51 8.41 2.65 -10.79
C GLU A 51 9.33 3.74 -10.22
N LYS A 52 8.95 5.02 -10.40
CA LYS A 52 9.71 6.14 -9.85
C LYS A 52 9.68 6.17 -8.32
N MET A 53 8.52 5.96 -7.71
CA MET A 53 8.36 5.88 -6.25
C MET A 53 9.18 4.73 -5.65
N PHE A 54 9.19 3.56 -6.30
CA PHE A 54 9.98 2.42 -5.83
C PHE A 54 11.47 2.68 -5.96
N SER A 55 11.92 3.40 -7.01
CA SER A 55 13.34 3.69 -7.23
C SER A 55 14.02 4.50 -6.12
N ILE A 56 13.26 5.23 -5.30
CA ILE A 56 13.80 6.03 -4.18
C ILE A 56 13.76 5.30 -2.84
N CYS A 57 13.15 4.11 -2.79
CA CYS A 57 13.03 3.30 -1.58
C CYS A 57 14.16 2.26 -1.50
N ASP A 58 14.69 2.04 -0.29
CA ASP A 58 15.64 0.95 -0.04
C ASP A 58 14.91 -0.39 0.21
N GLY A 59 13.60 -0.34 0.50
CA GLY A 59 12.73 -1.50 0.65
C GLY A 59 11.25 -1.11 0.62
N ILE A 60 10.38 -2.10 0.43
CA ILE A 60 8.93 -1.92 0.35
C ILE A 60 8.24 -2.75 1.43
N LEU A 61 7.28 -2.12 2.11
CA LEU A 61 6.35 -2.75 3.04
C LEU A 61 4.95 -2.73 2.41
N LEU A 62 4.46 -3.90 2.03
CA LEU A 62 3.10 -4.07 1.54
C LEU A 62 2.16 -4.04 2.75
N SER A 63 1.44 -2.94 2.91
CA SER A 63 0.44 -2.81 3.97
C SER A 63 -0.70 -3.80 3.73
N GLY A 64 -1.37 -4.25 4.78
CA GLY A 64 -2.66 -4.92 4.65
C GLY A 64 -3.75 -3.99 4.09
N GLY A 65 -4.97 -4.51 3.99
CA GLY A 65 -6.15 -3.77 3.57
C GLY A 65 -7.27 -4.71 3.18
N GLU A 66 -7.97 -4.33 2.14
CA GLU A 66 -9.09 -5.01 1.51
C GLU A 66 -8.68 -6.35 0.87
N ASP A 67 -9.68 -7.19 0.56
CA ASP A 67 -9.45 -8.48 -0.09
C ASP A 67 -9.02 -8.26 -1.56
N ILE A 68 -8.23 -9.20 -2.07
CA ILE A 68 -7.77 -9.22 -3.47
C ILE A 68 -8.92 -9.74 -4.34
N ASN A 69 -9.11 -9.14 -5.52
CA ASN A 69 -10.04 -9.65 -6.52
C ASN A 69 -9.70 -11.11 -6.92
N PRO A 70 -10.58 -12.09 -6.62
CA PRO A 70 -10.29 -13.51 -6.84
C PRO A 70 -10.12 -13.90 -8.31
N GLN A 71 -10.67 -13.09 -9.22
CA GLN A 71 -10.52 -13.32 -10.66
C GLN A 71 -9.06 -13.20 -11.13
N LEU A 72 -8.24 -12.40 -10.43
CA LEU A 72 -6.82 -12.21 -10.77
C LEU A 72 -5.99 -13.47 -10.56
N PHE A 73 -6.49 -14.42 -9.75
CA PHE A 73 -5.86 -15.70 -9.52
C PHE A 73 -6.78 -16.88 -9.90
N GLY A 74 -7.79 -16.64 -10.75
CA GLY A 74 -8.63 -17.68 -11.34
C GLY A 74 -9.61 -18.34 -10.38
N ALA A 75 -9.99 -17.66 -9.29
CA ALA A 75 -10.95 -18.16 -8.32
C ALA A 75 -12.31 -17.45 -8.43
N GLU A 76 -13.36 -18.16 -8.02
CA GLU A 76 -14.69 -17.59 -7.88
C GLU A 76 -14.83 -16.79 -6.57
N PRO A 77 -15.66 -15.73 -6.53
CA PRO A 77 -15.94 -14.99 -5.31
C PRO A 77 -16.49 -15.88 -4.19
N HIS A 78 -15.84 -15.85 -3.03
CA HIS A 78 -16.33 -16.55 -1.84
C HIS A 78 -17.50 -15.75 -1.20
N PRO A 79 -18.53 -16.39 -0.60
CA PRO A 79 -19.63 -15.67 0.06
C PRO A 79 -19.24 -14.73 1.20
N LYS A 80 -18.02 -14.89 1.73
CA LYS A 80 -17.42 -14.03 2.77
C LYS A 80 -16.35 -13.07 2.22
N LEU A 81 -16.24 -12.91 0.89
CA LEU A 81 -15.33 -11.95 0.29
C LEU A 81 -15.66 -10.56 0.81
N GLY A 82 -14.65 -9.89 1.35
CA GLY A 82 -14.73 -8.52 1.80
C GLY A 82 -14.80 -7.53 0.64
N LYS A 83 -14.60 -6.25 0.97
CA LYS A 83 -14.41 -5.22 -0.04
C LYS A 83 -13.16 -5.55 -0.85
N ILE A 84 -13.20 -5.29 -2.16
CA ILE A 84 -12.04 -5.30 -3.05
C ILE A 84 -11.73 -3.88 -3.50
N ILE A 85 -10.47 -3.59 -3.83
CA ILE A 85 -10.05 -2.32 -4.43
C ILE A 85 -9.29 -2.66 -5.73
N PRO A 86 -9.99 -2.70 -6.88
CA PRO A 86 -9.40 -3.13 -8.14
C PRO A 86 -8.13 -2.34 -8.53
N GLU A 87 -8.11 -1.04 -8.26
CA GLU A 87 -6.97 -0.17 -8.56
C GLU A 87 -5.71 -0.59 -7.79
N ARG A 88 -5.89 -1.09 -6.56
CA ARG A 88 -4.81 -1.58 -5.71
C ARG A 88 -4.32 -2.95 -6.17
N ASP A 89 -5.23 -3.80 -6.65
CA ASP A 89 -4.88 -5.12 -7.16
C ASP A 89 -4.18 -5.08 -8.52
N SER A 90 -4.25 -3.94 -9.22
CA SER A 90 -3.65 -3.71 -10.54
C SER A 90 -2.38 -2.85 -10.53
N MET A 91 -1.86 -2.51 -9.35
CA MET A 91 -0.71 -1.60 -9.16
C MET A 91 0.62 -2.15 -9.67
#